data_AF-A0A8B6F4P5-F1
#
_entry.id   AF-A0A8B6F4P5-F1
#
_cell.length_a   1.000
_cell.length_b   1.000
_cell.length_c   1.000
_cell.angle_alpha   90.00
_cell.angle_beta   90.00
_cell.angle_gamma   90.00
#
_symmetry.space_group_name_H-M   'P 1'
#
loop_
_entity.id
_entity.type
_entity.pdbx_description
1 polymer ?
#
loop_
_entity_poly.entity_id
_entity_poly.type
_entity_poly.pdbx_seq_one_letter_code
_entity_poly.pdbx_strand_id
1 'polypeptide(L)'
;MISMKEDTTHAITSANAKIGIKNICLNHTTIGSFPISHLFQPANPYAIVDHDYFKLSPEDHWLKDNTLFQISDEDITSIQAFTVNQFKSKQWLYERCKRLTSSNFGRICKATHRTDFHKLALSYTRSSALYTAAIKHGRQYEPVAIEKYESITKLETVKCGLFVSKMHPFLAASPDGLTENKTLLEIKCPYTARNKLITPKSVPYLSEVNGELILDQKHDYYYQIQGQLFCTGKQTCDFFVYTHEDHKLITIQRNDRFIVEMKDALTSFYEKYFKRVLDKFMYNSYDKYSW
;
A
#
# COMPACT_ATOMS: atom_id res chain seq x y z
N MET A 1 54.68 0.67 73.02
CA MET A 1 53.82 -0.53 73.02
C MET A 1 52.44 -0.13 72.51
N ILE A 2 52.03 -0.74 71.39
CA ILE A 2 50.66 -1.22 71.06
C ILE A 2 49.57 -0.12 71.01
N SER A 3 49.18 0.43 69.84
CA SER A 3 48.40 -0.15 68.72
C SER A 3 47.01 -0.65 69.11
N MET A 4 45.94 -0.09 68.54
CA MET A 4 44.85 -0.89 67.98
C MET A 4 44.20 -0.17 66.78
N LYS A 5 44.09 -0.95 65.70
CA LYS A 5 43.37 -0.73 64.44
C LYS A 5 41.96 -1.35 64.55
N GLU A 6 41.22 -1.23 63.44
CA GLU A 6 40.06 -2.02 62.97
C GLU A 6 38.70 -1.34 63.19
N ASP A 7 37.72 -1.40 62.28
CA ASP A 7 37.72 -1.70 60.85
C ASP A 7 36.39 -1.22 60.26
N THR A 8 36.39 -1.11 58.94
CA THR A 8 35.31 -0.82 57.98
C THR A 8 34.02 -1.63 58.14
N THR A 9 32.82 -1.07 57.81
CA THR A 9 32.05 -1.32 56.56
C THR A 9 30.57 -0.86 56.57
N HIS A 10 30.16 -0.25 55.44
CA HIS A 10 28.83 -0.26 54.76
C HIS A 10 27.59 0.42 55.43
N ALA A 11 26.66 1.09 54.72
CA ALA A 11 26.49 1.40 53.30
C ALA A 11 25.31 2.39 53.07
N ILE A 12 25.52 3.29 52.10
CA ILE A 12 24.60 3.85 51.08
C ILE A 12 23.44 4.78 51.51
N THR A 13 23.58 6.06 51.13
CA THR A 13 22.45 6.92 50.68
C THR A 13 22.88 7.82 49.51
N SER A 14 22.05 7.78 48.45
CA SER A 14 21.82 8.76 47.36
C SER A 14 22.99 9.52 46.73
N ALA A 15 23.32 9.20 45.47
CA ALA A 15 23.99 10.12 44.56
C ALA A 15 23.49 9.98 43.11
N ASN A 16 23.01 11.12 42.59
CA ASN A 16 22.65 11.46 41.21
C ASN A 16 23.29 10.60 40.10
N ALA A 17 22.49 9.77 39.42
CA ALA A 17 22.87 9.18 38.15
C ALA A 17 22.62 10.19 37.01
N LYS A 18 23.65 10.98 36.65
CA LYS A 18 23.71 11.64 35.34
C LYS A 18 24.23 10.62 34.32
N ILE A 19 23.35 10.12 33.45
CA ILE A 19 23.75 9.34 32.26
C ILE A 19 24.36 10.33 31.27
N GLY A 20 25.69 10.44 31.27
CA GLY A 20 26.44 11.18 30.26
C GLY A 20 26.75 10.28 29.07
N ILE A 21 26.42 10.75 27.86
CA ILE A 21 26.87 10.13 26.61
C ILE A 21 28.40 10.22 26.56
N LYS A 22 29.10 9.08 26.64
CA LYS A 22 30.54 9.03 26.40
C LYS A 22 30.79 8.92 24.90
N ASN A 23 31.15 10.03 24.26
CA ASN A 23 31.80 10.00 22.95
C ASN A 23 33.19 9.37 23.12
N ILE A 24 33.43 8.25 22.44
CA ILE A 24 34.75 7.62 22.35
C ILE A 24 35.55 8.39 21.29
N CYS A 25 36.61 9.08 21.70
CA CYS A 25 37.63 9.61 20.78
C CYS A 25 38.83 8.66 20.77
N LEU A 26 39.14 8.11 19.61
CA LEU A 26 40.40 7.40 19.35
C LEU A 26 41.53 8.43 19.27
N ASN A 27 42.51 8.30 20.15
CA ASN A 27 43.65 9.20 20.22
C ASN A 27 44.68 8.77 19.16
N HIS A 28 44.80 9.52 18.06
CA HIS A 28 46.00 9.49 17.21
C HIS A 28 46.91 10.63 17.68
N THR A 29 48.02 10.26 18.28
CA THR A 29 49.13 11.14 18.67
C THR A 29 49.51 12.10 17.53
N THR A 30 49.93 13.33 17.86
CA THR A 30 50.66 14.30 17.00
C THR A 30 49.91 15.25 16.04
N ILE A 31 48.83 15.95 16.43
CA ILE A 31 48.44 17.20 15.73
C ILE A 31 48.01 18.30 16.73
N GLY A 32 48.77 19.40 16.77
CA GLY A 32 48.65 20.54 17.70
C GLY A 32 47.54 21.56 17.40
N SER A 33 46.51 21.18 16.65
CA SER A 33 45.29 21.99 16.49
C SER A 33 44.12 21.08 16.14
N PHE A 34 43.02 21.19 16.89
CA PHE A 34 41.78 20.43 16.66
C PHE A 34 41.33 20.54 15.19
N PRO A 35 41.17 19.43 14.45
CA PRO A 35 40.38 19.44 13.23
C PRO A 35 38.91 19.32 13.62
N ILE A 36 38.03 19.89 12.79
CA ILE A 36 36.57 19.97 12.94
C ILE A 36 36.13 21.26 13.64
N SER A 37 36.03 22.33 12.84
CA SER A 37 34.99 23.32 13.08
C SER A 37 33.65 22.57 13.11
N HIS A 38 32.95 22.61 14.25
CA HIS A 38 31.57 22.16 14.35
C HIS A 38 30.79 22.85 13.21
N LEU A 39 30.34 22.07 12.21
CA LEU A 39 29.51 22.59 11.10
C LEU A 39 28.09 22.97 11.58
N PHE A 40 27.75 22.63 12.82
CA PHE A 40 26.48 22.93 13.45
C PHE A 40 26.65 24.06 14.47
N GLN A 41 25.70 24.99 14.48
CA GLN A 41 25.66 26.06 15.47
C GLN A 41 25.49 25.48 16.89
N PRO A 42 25.99 26.16 17.93
CA PRO A 42 25.74 25.78 19.33
C PRO A 42 24.25 25.66 19.60
N ALA A 43 23.83 24.62 20.33
CA ALA A 43 22.44 24.46 20.77
C ALA A 43 21.96 25.73 21.48
N ASN A 44 20.77 26.23 21.15
CA ASN A 44 20.25 27.48 21.71
C ASN A 44 19.92 27.26 23.20
N PRO A 45 20.70 27.82 24.14
CA PRO A 45 20.56 27.53 25.56
C PRO A 45 19.27 28.09 26.17
N TYR A 46 18.58 28.97 25.45
CA TYR A 46 17.34 29.61 25.91
C TYR A 46 16.08 28.92 25.40
N ALA A 47 16.19 27.94 24.49
CA ALA A 47 15.04 27.28 23.84
C ALA A 47 14.00 28.24 23.22
N ILE A 48 14.36 29.52 22.99
CA ILE A 48 13.44 30.57 22.51
C ILE A 48 13.03 30.32 21.05
N VAL A 49 13.87 29.63 20.27
CA VAL A 49 13.68 29.40 18.83
C VAL A 49 14.07 27.98 18.40
N ASP A 50 14.32 27.06 19.34
CA ASP A 50 14.91 25.73 19.04
C ASP A 50 13.93 24.56 19.16
N HIS A 51 12.65 24.89 19.28
CA HIS A 51 11.59 23.92 19.10
C HIS A 51 10.66 24.47 18.03
N ASP A 52 11.04 24.25 16.77
CA ASP A 52 10.05 23.81 15.80
C ASP A 52 9.47 22.50 16.37
N TYR A 53 8.55 22.63 17.35
CA TYR A 53 7.50 21.66 17.52
C TYR A 53 6.72 21.75 16.21
N PHE A 54 7.22 21.05 15.20
CA PHE A 54 6.48 20.83 13.98
C PHE A 54 5.08 20.42 14.45
N LYS A 55 4.06 21.17 14.01
CA LYS A 55 2.65 20.88 14.37
C LYS A 55 2.25 19.44 14.02
N LEU A 56 3.05 18.80 13.17
CA LEU A 56 2.96 17.43 12.70
C LEU A 56 4.21 16.68 13.16
N SER A 57 4.07 15.41 13.52
CA SER A 57 5.24 14.56 13.79
C SER A 57 6.04 14.30 12.50
N PRO A 58 7.31 13.86 12.58
CA PRO A 58 8.07 13.44 11.39
C PRO A 58 7.33 12.43 10.52
N GLU A 59 6.53 11.55 11.14
CA GLU A 59 5.67 10.59 10.46
C GLU A 59 4.57 11.28 9.65
N ASP A 60 3.89 12.25 10.24
CA ASP A 60 2.84 13.02 9.56
C ASP A 60 3.41 13.89 8.43
N HIS A 61 4.64 14.41 8.61
CA HIS A 61 5.38 15.07 7.53
C HIS A 61 5.65 14.13 6.36
N TRP A 62 6.21 12.94 6.62
CA TRP A 62 6.46 11.96 5.56
C TRP A 62 5.18 11.52 4.86
N LEU A 63 4.08 11.32 5.60
CA LEU A 63 2.78 10.97 5.02
C LEU A 63 2.22 12.09 4.16
N LYS A 64 2.43 13.35 4.53
CA LYS A 64 2.08 14.51 3.71
C LYS A 64 2.92 14.55 2.44
N ASP A 65 4.23 14.43 2.55
CA ASP A 65 5.18 14.46 1.42
C ASP A 65 4.93 13.30 0.44
N ASN A 66 4.44 12.16 0.94
CA ASN A 66 4.11 10.99 0.13
C ASN A 66 2.67 10.99 -0.39
N THR A 67 1.90 12.07 -0.19
CA THR A 67 0.49 12.24 -0.59
C THR A 67 -0.45 11.19 0.00
N LEU A 68 -0.17 10.75 1.23
CA LEU A 68 -0.98 9.79 1.99
C LEU A 68 -1.92 10.45 3.00
N PHE A 69 -1.58 11.67 3.43
CA PHE A 69 -2.45 12.49 4.28
C PHE A 69 -3.45 13.32 3.47
N GLN A 70 -2.95 14.00 2.43
CA GLN A 70 -3.73 14.82 1.49
C GLN A 70 -3.14 14.65 0.10
N ILE A 71 -3.97 14.77 -0.93
CA ILE A 71 -3.55 14.67 -2.33
C ILE A 71 -4.38 15.64 -3.19
N SER A 72 -3.71 16.34 -4.11
CA SER A 72 -4.35 17.26 -5.05
C SER A 72 -4.95 16.53 -6.26
N ASP A 73 -5.84 17.19 -7.01
CA ASP A 73 -6.40 16.61 -8.24
C ASP A 73 -5.32 16.49 -9.33
N GLU A 74 -4.34 17.40 -9.32
CA GLU A 74 -3.17 17.40 -10.17
C GLU A 74 -2.27 16.18 -9.90
N ASP A 75 -2.04 15.86 -8.62
CA ASP A 75 -1.26 14.67 -8.22
C ASP A 75 -1.97 13.38 -8.61
N ILE A 76 -3.30 13.29 -8.39
CA ILE A 76 -4.10 12.12 -8.79
C ILE A 76 -3.98 11.89 -10.31
N THR A 77 -4.14 12.96 -11.09
CA THR A 77 -4.05 12.91 -12.55
C THR A 77 -2.65 12.52 -13.01
N SER A 78 -1.62 13.09 -12.39
CA SER A 78 -0.21 12.77 -12.69
C SER A 78 0.13 11.32 -12.37
N ILE A 79 -0.26 10.83 -11.17
CA ILE A 79 -0.07 9.43 -10.79
C ILE A 79 -0.75 8.51 -11.78
N GLN A 80 -1.99 8.79 -12.17
CA GLN A 80 -2.70 7.98 -13.16
C GLN A 80 -1.93 7.94 -14.49
N ALA A 81 -1.49 9.08 -15.02
CA ALA A 81 -0.76 9.17 -16.29
C ALA A 81 0.59 8.42 -16.27
N PHE A 82 1.39 8.59 -15.22
CA PHE A 82 2.72 7.95 -15.11
C PHE A 82 2.66 6.43 -14.82
N THR A 83 1.48 5.93 -14.49
CA THR A 83 1.29 4.54 -14.06
C THR A 83 0.42 3.71 -15.02
N VAL A 84 0.05 4.25 -16.19
CA VAL A 84 -0.74 3.56 -17.23
C VAL A 84 -0.12 2.23 -17.67
N ASN A 85 1.21 2.12 -17.68
CA ASN A 85 1.91 0.88 -18.04
C ASN A 85 1.95 -0.18 -16.91
N GLN A 86 1.22 0.08 -15.81
CA GLN A 86 0.99 -0.81 -14.67
C GLN A 86 2.24 -1.60 -14.25
N PHE A 87 2.23 -2.92 -14.41
CA PHE A 87 3.30 -3.81 -13.93
C PHE A 87 4.68 -3.51 -14.52
N LYS A 88 4.77 -2.81 -15.66
CA LYS A 88 6.04 -2.38 -16.25
C LYS A 88 6.55 -1.06 -15.67
N SER A 89 5.71 -0.31 -14.96
CA SER A 89 6.05 0.98 -14.36
C SER A 89 6.59 0.82 -12.94
N LYS A 90 7.83 1.28 -12.71
CA LYS A 90 8.42 1.36 -11.36
C LYS A 90 7.61 2.28 -10.44
N GLN A 91 7.07 3.38 -10.99
CA GLN A 91 6.22 4.31 -10.25
C GLN A 91 4.94 3.62 -9.78
N TRP A 92 4.33 2.80 -10.63
CA TRP A 92 3.13 2.04 -10.26
C TRP A 92 3.41 1.07 -9.10
N LEU A 93 4.56 0.38 -9.13
CA LEU A 93 4.97 -0.49 -8.03
C LEU A 93 5.21 0.31 -6.74
N TYR A 94 5.88 1.46 -6.84
CA TYR A 94 6.17 2.33 -5.71
C TYR A 94 4.89 2.85 -5.04
N GLU A 95 3.96 3.40 -5.82
CA GLU A 95 2.67 3.90 -5.31
C GLU A 95 1.86 2.79 -4.62
N ARG A 96 1.87 1.57 -5.18
CA ARG A 96 1.17 0.42 -4.60
C ARG A 96 1.79 -0.15 -3.35
N CYS A 97 3.09 0.10 -3.10
CA CYS A 97 3.73 -0.31 -1.85
C CYS A 97 3.41 0.62 -0.68
N LYS A 98 2.97 1.85 -0.95
CA LYS A 98 2.59 2.83 0.09
C LYS A 98 1.07 3.03 0.24
N ARG A 99 0.25 2.40 -0.61
CA ARG A 99 -1.23 2.46 -0.57
C ARG A 99 -1.84 1.07 -0.53
N LEU A 100 -3.01 0.93 0.10
CA LEU A 100 -3.84 -0.27 -0.01
C LEU A 100 -4.54 -0.28 -1.37
N THR A 101 -4.38 -1.37 -2.12
CA THR A 101 -4.90 -1.50 -3.48
C THR A 101 -6.15 -2.36 -3.53
N SER A 102 -7.11 -2.00 -4.40
CA SER A 102 -8.42 -2.67 -4.49
C SER A 102 -8.39 -4.19 -4.61
N SER A 103 -7.40 -4.75 -5.32
CA SER A 103 -7.19 -6.20 -5.46
C SER A 103 -6.99 -6.94 -4.12
N ASN A 104 -6.67 -6.22 -3.04
CA ASN A 104 -6.43 -6.77 -1.71
C ASN A 104 -7.57 -6.45 -0.72
N PHE A 105 -8.58 -5.66 -1.12
CA PHE A 105 -9.61 -5.19 -0.19
C PHE A 105 -10.42 -6.33 0.40
N GLY A 106 -10.86 -7.29 -0.42
CA GLY A 106 -11.61 -8.45 0.06
C GLY A 106 -10.84 -9.26 1.11
N ARG A 107 -9.52 -9.44 0.91
CA ARG A 107 -8.66 -10.14 1.90
C ARG A 107 -8.58 -9.39 3.22
N ILE A 108 -8.56 -8.06 3.20
CA ILE A 108 -8.53 -7.23 4.42
C ILE A 108 -9.89 -7.27 5.11
N CYS A 109 -10.97 -7.05 4.39
CA CYS A 109 -12.33 -6.99 4.96
C CYS A 109 -12.79 -8.34 5.52
N LYS A 110 -12.34 -9.46 4.94
CA LYS A 110 -12.66 -10.81 5.42
C LYS A 110 -11.66 -11.35 6.46
N ALA A 111 -10.62 -10.60 6.79
CA ALA A 111 -9.63 -11.04 7.76
C ALA A 111 -10.26 -11.19 9.15
N THR A 112 -10.02 -12.33 9.79
CA THR A 112 -10.53 -12.62 11.14
C THR A 112 -9.44 -12.40 12.20
N HIS A 113 -9.80 -12.51 13.48
CA HIS A 113 -8.86 -12.44 14.61
C HIS A 113 -7.68 -13.42 14.53
N ARG A 114 -7.79 -14.49 13.73
CA ARG A 114 -6.71 -15.46 13.49
C ARG A 114 -5.65 -14.95 12.51
N THR A 115 -5.92 -13.86 11.80
CA THR A 115 -5.02 -13.27 10.82
C THR A 115 -3.92 -12.49 11.53
N ASP A 116 -2.68 -12.75 11.16
CA ASP A 116 -1.55 -11.90 11.56
C ASP A 116 -1.60 -10.59 10.75
N PHE A 117 -2.33 -9.60 11.28
CA PHE A 117 -2.56 -8.31 10.60
C PHE A 117 -1.26 -7.54 10.34
N HIS A 118 -0.25 -7.68 11.21
CA HIS A 118 1.04 -7.04 11.01
C HIS A 118 1.78 -7.65 9.81
N LYS A 119 1.85 -8.99 9.71
CA LYS A 119 2.42 -9.65 8.52
C LYS A 119 1.62 -9.36 7.26
N LEU A 120 0.29 -9.28 7.37
CA LEU A 120 -0.57 -8.91 6.25
C LEU A 120 -0.23 -7.51 5.73
N ALA A 121 -0.13 -6.53 6.63
CA ALA A 121 0.25 -5.15 6.29
C ALA A 121 1.64 -5.11 5.65
N LEU A 122 2.62 -5.80 6.25
CA LEU A 122 3.97 -5.89 5.71
C LEU A 122 4.01 -6.52 4.31
N SER A 123 3.12 -7.47 4.02
CA SER A 123 3.05 -8.11 2.69
C SER A 123 2.67 -7.14 1.57
N TYR A 124 1.85 -6.13 1.86
CA TYR A 124 1.42 -5.13 0.88
C TYR A 124 2.46 -4.04 0.62
N THR A 125 3.42 -3.89 1.52
CA THR A 125 4.54 -2.94 1.36
C THR A 125 5.74 -3.53 0.64
N ARG A 126 5.62 -4.75 0.09
CA ARG A 126 6.68 -5.43 -0.66
C ARG A 126 6.25 -5.58 -2.11
N SER A 127 7.09 -5.11 -3.03
CA SER A 127 6.97 -5.44 -4.44
C SER A 127 7.66 -6.78 -4.69
N SER A 128 6.99 -7.89 -4.38
CA SER A 128 7.44 -9.19 -4.89
C SER A 128 6.76 -9.43 -6.22
N ALA A 129 7.57 -9.56 -7.27
CA ALA A 129 7.08 -10.02 -8.56
C ALA A 129 6.63 -11.48 -8.39
N LEU A 130 5.33 -11.69 -8.21
CA LEU A 130 4.73 -13.01 -8.15
C LEU A 130 4.69 -13.59 -9.58
N TYR A 131 5.57 -14.54 -9.86
CA TYR A 131 5.65 -15.25 -11.14
C TYR A 131 4.83 -16.54 -11.12
N THR A 132 3.53 -16.45 -10.84
CA THR A 132 2.66 -17.63 -10.91
C THR A 132 2.18 -17.85 -12.34
N ALA A 133 1.91 -19.11 -12.71
CA ALA A 133 1.34 -19.44 -14.02
C ALA A 133 0.03 -18.68 -14.28
N ALA A 134 -0.79 -18.49 -13.23
CA ALA A 134 -2.02 -17.71 -13.32
C ALA A 134 -1.79 -16.23 -13.67
N ILE A 135 -0.81 -15.58 -13.04
CA ILE A 135 -0.48 -14.17 -13.34
C ILE A 135 0.09 -14.03 -14.75
N LYS A 136 0.98 -14.95 -15.17
CA LYS A 136 1.53 -14.95 -16.53
C LYS A 136 0.42 -15.13 -17.57
N HIS A 137 -0.49 -16.07 -17.34
CA HIS A 137 -1.65 -16.30 -18.20
C HIS A 137 -2.54 -15.07 -18.28
N GLY A 138 -2.90 -14.47 -17.15
CA GLY A 138 -3.69 -13.24 -17.10
C GLY A 138 -3.09 -12.15 -17.97
N ARG A 139 -1.81 -11.82 -17.75
CA ARG A 139 -1.09 -10.78 -18.52
C ARG A 139 -1.00 -11.08 -20.01
N GLN A 140 -0.87 -12.36 -20.38
CA GLN A 140 -0.76 -12.78 -21.77
C GLN A 140 -2.08 -12.61 -22.53
N TYR A 141 -3.20 -12.94 -21.89
CA TYR A 141 -4.51 -12.99 -22.54
C TYR A 141 -5.41 -11.79 -22.24
N GLU A 142 -5.01 -10.89 -21.35
CA GLU A 142 -5.73 -9.64 -21.10
C GLU A 142 -5.92 -8.79 -22.37
N PRO A 143 -4.90 -8.57 -23.24
CA PRO A 143 -5.13 -7.85 -24.50
C PRO A 143 -6.14 -8.53 -25.43
N VAL A 144 -6.08 -9.87 -25.52
CA VAL A 144 -7.03 -10.66 -26.33
C VAL A 144 -8.45 -10.55 -25.78
N ALA A 145 -8.60 -10.54 -24.46
CA ALA A 145 -9.89 -10.36 -23.80
C ALA A 145 -10.45 -8.94 -24.01
N ILE A 146 -9.60 -7.90 -24.01
CA ILE A 146 -10.00 -6.52 -24.36
C ILE A 146 -10.53 -6.49 -25.79
N GLU A 147 -9.76 -6.97 -26.77
CA GLU A 147 -10.18 -7.00 -28.17
C GLU A 147 -11.52 -7.73 -28.35
N LYS A 148 -11.70 -8.86 -27.64
CA LYS A 148 -12.97 -9.60 -27.66
C LYS A 148 -14.10 -8.77 -27.05
N TYR A 149 -13.88 -8.13 -25.90
CA TYR A 149 -14.86 -7.25 -25.25
C TYR A 149 -15.28 -6.11 -26.19
N GLU A 150 -14.34 -5.35 -26.73
CA GLU A 150 -14.59 -4.23 -27.64
C GLU A 150 -15.35 -4.70 -28.90
N SER A 151 -15.02 -5.89 -29.42
CA SER A 151 -15.73 -6.45 -30.58
C SER A 151 -17.21 -6.72 -30.33
N ILE A 152 -17.58 -7.05 -29.09
CA ILE A 152 -18.96 -7.39 -28.68
C ILE A 152 -19.72 -6.11 -28.32
N THR A 153 -19.13 -5.25 -27.50
CA THR A 153 -19.78 -4.06 -26.97
C THR A 153 -19.76 -2.89 -27.94
N LYS A 154 -18.85 -2.91 -28.92
CA LYS A 154 -18.56 -1.80 -29.84
C LYS A 154 -18.13 -0.52 -29.11
N LEU A 155 -17.53 -0.67 -27.93
CA LEU A 155 -16.98 0.42 -27.12
C LEU A 155 -15.46 0.34 -27.15
N GLU A 156 -14.80 1.45 -27.43
CA GLU A 156 -13.35 1.54 -27.26
C GLU A 156 -12.97 1.62 -25.77
N THR A 157 -11.85 1.00 -25.42
CA THR A 157 -11.33 0.93 -24.05
C THR A 157 -9.95 1.56 -23.97
N VAL A 158 -9.79 2.57 -23.11
CA VAL A 158 -8.49 3.14 -22.80
C VAL A 158 -7.87 2.47 -21.58
N LYS A 159 -6.54 2.29 -21.62
CA LYS A 159 -5.80 1.73 -20.48
C LYS A 159 -5.78 2.68 -19.29
N CYS A 160 -5.90 2.10 -18.11
CA CYS A 160 -5.92 2.82 -16.85
C CYS A 160 -4.59 2.67 -16.09
N GLY A 161 -4.14 3.79 -15.52
CA GLY A 161 -3.12 3.77 -14.47
C GLY A 161 -3.72 3.52 -13.08
N LEU A 162 -3.06 4.02 -12.06
CA LEU A 162 -3.50 3.96 -10.68
C LEU A 162 -4.38 5.17 -10.35
N PHE A 163 -5.61 4.91 -9.95
CA PHE A 163 -6.53 5.89 -9.38
C PHE A 163 -6.39 5.91 -7.87
N VAL A 164 -6.06 7.06 -7.31
CA VAL A 164 -5.97 7.29 -5.87
C VAL A 164 -7.24 7.97 -5.38
N SER A 165 -7.79 7.51 -4.26
CA SER A 165 -8.97 8.15 -3.67
C SER A 165 -8.59 9.50 -3.07
N LYS A 166 -9.22 10.58 -3.54
CA LYS A 166 -9.04 11.93 -2.96
C LYS A 166 -9.43 11.99 -1.48
N MET A 167 -10.51 11.30 -1.12
CA MET A 167 -11.02 11.30 0.27
C MET A 167 -10.17 10.44 1.20
N HIS A 168 -9.56 9.38 0.69
CA HIS A 168 -8.75 8.43 1.46
C HIS A 168 -7.48 8.12 0.68
N PRO A 169 -6.45 8.99 0.71
CA PRO A 169 -5.30 8.87 -0.19
C PRO A 169 -4.53 7.55 -0.02
N PHE A 170 -4.62 6.90 1.13
CA PHE A 170 -4.08 5.56 1.34
C PHE A 170 -4.80 4.44 0.56
N LEU A 171 -5.93 4.71 -0.11
CA LEU A 171 -6.66 3.77 -0.95
C LEU A 171 -6.42 4.07 -2.43
N ALA A 172 -6.16 3.02 -3.22
CA ALA A 172 -5.99 3.14 -4.65
C ALA A 172 -6.52 1.92 -5.43
N ALA A 173 -6.73 2.09 -6.72
CA ALA A 173 -7.20 1.04 -7.61
C ALA A 173 -6.60 1.18 -9.02
N SER A 174 -6.35 0.07 -9.69
CA SER A 174 -5.98 0.04 -11.11
C SER A 174 -6.98 -0.84 -11.84
N PRO A 175 -8.02 -0.27 -12.45
CA PRO A 175 -8.87 -0.97 -13.41
C PRO A 175 -8.05 -1.44 -14.62
N ASP A 176 -8.53 -2.46 -15.33
CA ASP A 176 -7.88 -2.95 -16.55
C ASP A 176 -8.17 -2.01 -17.74
N GLY A 177 -9.33 -1.35 -17.72
CA GLY A 177 -9.69 -0.35 -18.72
C GLY A 177 -10.77 0.64 -18.26
N LEU A 178 -10.98 1.67 -19.08
CA LEU A 178 -12.08 2.61 -18.99
C LEU A 178 -12.66 2.79 -20.39
N THR A 179 -13.96 2.57 -20.54
CA THR A 179 -14.64 2.72 -21.82
C THR A 179 -15.03 4.17 -22.08
N GLU A 180 -15.37 4.49 -23.34
CA GLU A 180 -15.88 5.81 -23.75
C GLU A 180 -17.11 6.26 -22.95
N ASN A 181 -18.00 5.32 -22.61
CA ASN A 181 -19.21 5.60 -21.81
C ASN A 181 -18.92 5.74 -20.30
N LYS A 182 -17.64 5.85 -19.91
CA LYS A 182 -17.17 6.01 -18.53
C LYS A 182 -17.42 4.79 -17.63
N THR A 183 -17.56 3.60 -18.21
CA THR A 183 -17.65 2.33 -17.46
C THR A 183 -16.27 1.76 -17.27
N LEU A 184 -15.96 1.29 -16.06
CA LEU A 184 -14.69 0.59 -15.81
C LEU A 184 -14.74 -0.80 -16.44
N LEU A 185 -13.58 -1.34 -16.80
CA LEU A 185 -13.42 -2.71 -17.24
C LEU A 185 -12.49 -3.46 -16.27
N GLU A 186 -12.93 -4.61 -15.81
CA GLU A 186 -12.15 -5.57 -15.02
C GLU A 186 -12.19 -6.94 -15.70
N ILE A 187 -11.03 -7.46 -16.08
CA ILE A 187 -10.88 -8.68 -16.86
C ILE A 187 -10.34 -9.80 -15.97
N LYS A 188 -10.88 -11.01 -16.17
CA LYS A 188 -10.34 -12.24 -15.60
C LYS A 188 -10.16 -13.31 -16.67
N CYS A 189 -8.91 -13.75 -16.82
CA CYS A 189 -8.54 -14.90 -17.66
C CYS A 189 -8.12 -16.08 -16.76
N PRO A 190 -9.06 -16.89 -16.23
CA PRO A 190 -8.76 -17.93 -15.24
C PRO A 190 -7.92 -19.07 -15.83
N TYR A 191 -6.66 -19.20 -15.38
CA TYR A 191 -5.73 -20.20 -15.89
C TYR A 191 -6.23 -21.65 -15.76
N THR A 192 -6.90 -22.01 -14.66
CA THR A 192 -7.43 -23.37 -14.41
C THR A 192 -8.66 -23.71 -15.27
N ALA A 193 -9.34 -22.70 -15.81
CA ALA A 193 -10.52 -22.83 -16.65
C ALA A 193 -10.29 -22.36 -18.10
N ARG A 194 -9.03 -22.10 -18.48
CA ARG A 194 -8.67 -21.53 -19.79
C ARG A 194 -9.24 -22.27 -21.01
N ASN A 195 -9.42 -23.59 -20.93
CA ASN A 195 -9.98 -24.42 -22.00
C ASN A 195 -11.34 -25.02 -21.59
N LYS A 196 -12.16 -24.26 -20.86
CA LYS A 196 -13.46 -24.71 -20.35
C LYS A 196 -14.50 -23.62 -20.60
N LEU A 197 -15.75 -24.05 -20.78
CA LEU A 197 -16.92 -23.17 -20.74
C LEU A 197 -17.06 -22.53 -19.36
N ILE A 198 -17.59 -21.31 -19.32
CA ILE A 198 -17.76 -20.56 -18.07
C ILE A 198 -19.02 -21.07 -17.36
N THR A 199 -18.80 -21.76 -16.25
CA THR A 199 -19.83 -22.31 -15.36
C THR A 199 -19.44 -22.07 -13.90
N PRO A 200 -20.40 -22.09 -12.94
CA PRO A 200 -20.09 -21.97 -11.51
C PRO A 200 -19.09 -23.02 -11.00
N LYS A 201 -19.00 -24.19 -11.65
CA LYS A 201 -18.02 -25.23 -11.32
C LYS A 201 -16.61 -24.89 -11.79
N SER A 202 -16.48 -24.39 -13.02
CA SER A 202 -15.18 -24.02 -13.61
C SER A 202 -14.63 -22.71 -13.06
N VAL A 203 -15.53 -21.79 -12.72
CA VAL A 203 -15.26 -20.41 -12.32
C VAL A 203 -16.02 -20.14 -11.01
N PRO A 204 -15.51 -20.64 -9.86
CA PRO A 204 -16.26 -20.72 -8.59
C PRO A 204 -16.38 -19.38 -7.85
N TYR A 205 -16.20 -18.26 -8.56
CA TYR A 205 -16.56 -16.92 -8.11
C TYR A 205 -17.83 -16.40 -8.78
N LEU A 206 -18.37 -17.14 -9.75
CA LEU A 206 -19.68 -16.90 -10.33
C LEU A 206 -20.71 -17.87 -9.74
N SER A 207 -21.91 -17.38 -9.49
CA SER A 207 -23.07 -18.17 -9.11
C SER A 207 -24.19 -17.99 -10.13
N GLU A 208 -25.06 -18.98 -10.23
CA GLU A 208 -26.25 -18.90 -11.09
C GLU A 208 -27.46 -18.53 -10.24
N VAL A 209 -28.13 -17.44 -10.61
CA VAL A 209 -29.36 -16.97 -9.96
C VAL A 209 -30.37 -16.69 -11.06
N ASN A 210 -31.52 -17.37 -11.02
CA ASN A 210 -32.59 -17.25 -12.02
C ASN A 210 -32.11 -17.49 -13.47
N GLY A 211 -31.16 -18.41 -13.69
CA GLY A 211 -30.61 -18.72 -15.00
C GLY A 211 -29.53 -17.75 -15.50
N GLU A 212 -29.15 -16.75 -14.69
CA GLU A 212 -28.08 -15.80 -15.02
C GLU A 212 -26.86 -16.00 -14.12
N LEU A 213 -25.68 -15.95 -14.73
CA LEU A 213 -24.43 -15.94 -13.98
C LEU A 213 -24.16 -14.54 -13.42
N ILE A 214 -24.00 -14.48 -12.10
CA ILE A 214 -23.66 -13.27 -11.35
C ILE A 214 -22.35 -13.46 -10.59
N LEU A 215 -21.63 -12.36 -10.32
CA LEU A 215 -20.46 -12.40 -9.44
C LEU A 215 -20.91 -12.53 -7.98
N ASP A 216 -20.35 -13.50 -7.25
CA ASP A 216 -20.61 -13.64 -5.82
C ASP A 216 -20.10 -12.39 -5.06
N GLN A 217 -21.02 -11.72 -4.37
CA GLN A 217 -20.74 -10.50 -3.60
C GLN A 217 -19.79 -10.75 -2.41
N LYS A 218 -19.64 -12.01 -1.97
CA LYS A 218 -18.69 -12.41 -0.93
C LYS A 218 -17.28 -12.67 -1.48
N HIS A 219 -17.14 -12.79 -2.80
CA HIS A 219 -15.87 -13.06 -3.45
C HIS A 219 -14.96 -11.81 -3.48
N ASP A 220 -13.64 -11.99 -3.44
CA ASP A 220 -12.67 -10.89 -3.39
C ASP A 220 -12.76 -9.94 -4.59
N TYR A 221 -13.16 -10.45 -5.76
CA TYR A 221 -13.36 -9.64 -6.95
C TYR A 221 -14.50 -8.63 -6.80
N TYR A 222 -15.54 -8.94 -6.04
CA TYR A 222 -16.61 -7.96 -5.80
C TYR A 222 -16.09 -6.78 -4.96
N TYR A 223 -15.32 -7.05 -3.90
CA TYR A 223 -14.63 -6.02 -3.13
C TYR A 223 -13.66 -5.20 -3.97
N GLN A 224 -12.91 -5.87 -4.87
CA GLN A 224 -12.00 -5.19 -5.78
C GLN A 224 -12.74 -4.19 -6.68
N ILE A 225 -13.85 -4.62 -7.28
CA ILE A 225 -14.64 -3.81 -8.21
C ILE A 225 -15.33 -2.65 -7.48
N GLN A 226 -15.95 -2.89 -6.32
CA GLN A 226 -16.50 -1.82 -5.50
C GLN A 226 -15.42 -0.82 -5.05
N GLY A 227 -14.20 -1.32 -4.77
CA GLY A 227 -13.04 -0.48 -4.48
C GLY A 227 -12.59 0.38 -5.67
N GLN A 228 -12.62 -0.17 -6.88
CA GLN A 228 -12.35 0.57 -8.12
C GLN A 228 -13.39 1.67 -8.36
N LEU A 229 -14.68 1.34 -8.25
CA LEU A 229 -15.78 2.29 -8.38
C LEU A 229 -15.66 3.42 -7.34
N PHE A 230 -15.27 3.08 -6.11
CA PHE A 230 -14.98 4.07 -5.07
C PHE A 230 -13.83 5.00 -5.43
N CYS A 231 -12.64 4.45 -5.76
CA CYS A 231 -11.44 5.26 -6.00
C CYS A 231 -11.55 6.15 -7.26
N THR A 232 -12.31 5.70 -8.26
CA THR A 232 -12.47 6.40 -9.54
C THR A 232 -13.69 7.33 -9.60
N GLY A 233 -14.62 7.21 -8.64
CA GLY A 233 -15.91 7.91 -8.67
C GLY A 233 -16.87 7.43 -9.76
N LYS A 234 -16.60 6.29 -10.41
CA LYS A 234 -17.48 5.72 -11.44
C LYS A 234 -18.66 4.96 -10.82
N GLN A 235 -19.71 4.78 -11.64
CA GLN A 235 -20.96 4.14 -11.24
C GLN A 235 -21.05 2.67 -11.67
N THR A 236 -20.37 2.32 -12.76
CA THR A 236 -20.44 0.99 -13.38
C THR A 236 -19.07 0.42 -13.67
N CYS A 237 -18.96 -0.90 -13.51
CA CYS A 237 -17.81 -1.68 -13.94
C CYS A 237 -18.29 -2.94 -14.66
N ASP A 238 -17.82 -3.13 -15.87
CA ASP A 238 -18.00 -4.37 -16.62
C ASP A 238 -16.96 -5.39 -16.16
N PHE A 239 -17.45 -6.48 -15.60
CA PHE A 239 -16.65 -7.63 -15.23
C PHE A 239 -16.67 -8.65 -16.37
N PHE A 240 -15.51 -8.82 -17.02
CA PHE A 240 -15.38 -9.66 -18.21
C PHE A 240 -14.50 -10.88 -17.92
N VAL A 241 -15.11 -12.06 -17.96
CA VAL A 241 -14.41 -13.34 -17.81
C VAL A 241 -14.17 -13.93 -19.19
N TYR A 242 -12.91 -14.27 -19.48
CA TYR A 242 -12.51 -14.81 -20.78
C TYR A 242 -11.78 -16.15 -20.63
N THR A 243 -12.23 -17.14 -21.39
CA THR A 243 -11.51 -18.41 -21.63
C THR A 243 -11.34 -18.59 -23.15
N HIS A 244 -10.57 -19.59 -23.58
CA HIS A 244 -10.41 -19.89 -25.00
C HIS A 244 -11.68 -20.49 -25.63
N GLU A 245 -12.59 -21.01 -24.80
CA GLU A 245 -13.83 -21.65 -25.24
C GLU A 245 -15.05 -20.72 -25.10
N ASP A 246 -14.99 -19.71 -24.22
CA ASP A 246 -16.17 -18.95 -23.80
C ASP A 246 -15.81 -17.55 -23.25
N HIS A 247 -16.81 -16.68 -23.16
CA HIS A 247 -16.70 -15.37 -22.52
C HIS A 247 -17.99 -15.01 -21.78
N LYS A 248 -17.87 -14.28 -20.67
CA LYS A 248 -19.02 -13.77 -19.92
C LYS A 248 -18.80 -12.32 -19.53
N LEU A 249 -19.76 -11.48 -19.89
CA LEU A 249 -19.85 -10.09 -19.46
C LEU A 249 -20.91 -9.96 -18.36
N ILE A 250 -20.55 -9.30 -17.25
CA ILE A 250 -21.43 -8.99 -16.13
C ILE A 250 -21.21 -7.53 -15.73
N THR A 251 -22.23 -6.68 -15.88
CA THR A 251 -22.15 -5.28 -15.44
C THR A 251 -22.47 -5.16 -13.96
N ILE A 252 -21.54 -4.61 -13.19
CA ILE A 252 -21.65 -4.42 -11.75
C ILE A 252 -21.87 -2.95 -11.45
N GLN A 253 -22.94 -2.69 -10.70
CA GLN A 253 -23.29 -1.36 -10.22
C GLN A 253 -22.55 -1.03 -8.93
N ARG A 254 -22.25 0.25 -8.75
CA ARG A 254 -21.76 0.80 -7.50
C ARG A 254 -22.78 0.56 -6.39
N ASN A 255 -22.30 0.06 -5.27
CA ASN A 255 -23.10 -0.17 -4.06
C ASN A 255 -22.50 0.66 -2.91
N ASP A 256 -23.04 1.86 -2.70
CA ASP A 256 -22.51 2.78 -1.70
C ASP A 256 -22.60 2.25 -0.28
N ARG A 257 -23.65 1.48 0.06
CA ARG A 257 -23.76 0.85 1.38
C ARG A 257 -22.61 -0.14 1.61
N PHE A 258 -22.36 -1.02 0.63
CA PHE A 258 -21.24 -1.96 0.70
C PHE A 258 -19.89 -1.23 0.76
N ILE A 259 -19.72 -0.16 -0.03
CA ILE A 259 -18.50 0.64 -0.06
C ILE A 259 -18.22 1.28 1.31
N VAL A 260 -19.25 1.77 2.02
CA VAL A 260 -19.10 2.32 3.38
C VAL A 260 -18.56 1.25 4.33
N GLU A 261 -19.20 0.08 4.39
CA GLU A 261 -18.78 -1.02 5.27
C GLU A 261 -17.35 -1.50 4.95
N MET A 262 -17.03 -1.64 3.65
CA MET A 262 -15.70 -1.99 3.18
C MET A 262 -14.66 -0.94 3.61
N LYS A 263 -14.95 0.35 3.42
CA LYS A 263 -14.04 1.44 3.79
C LYS A 263 -13.75 1.46 5.28
N ASP A 264 -14.76 1.26 6.13
CA ASP A 264 -14.56 1.30 7.57
C ASP A 264 -13.57 0.22 8.02
N ALA A 265 -13.68 -0.98 7.45
CA ALA A 265 -12.73 -2.06 7.68
C ALA A 265 -11.31 -1.71 7.15
N LEU A 266 -11.21 -1.10 5.96
CA LEU A 266 -9.94 -0.70 5.36
C LEU A 266 -9.25 0.42 6.16
N THR A 267 -10.00 1.43 6.62
CA THR A 267 -9.50 2.52 7.46
C THR A 267 -9.02 2.01 8.81
N SER A 268 -9.80 1.13 9.45
CA SER A 268 -9.39 0.47 10.71
C SER A 268 -8.10 -0.33 10.53
N PHE A 269 -7.97 -1.08 9.43
CA PHE A 269 -6.73 -1.80 9.11
C PHE A 269 -5.55 -0.85 8.83
N TYR A 270 -5.81 0.24 8.12
CA TYR A 270 -4.80 1.24 7.79
C TYR A 270 -4.21 1.87 9.06
N GLU A 271 -5.06 2.45 9.91
CA GLU A 271 -4.61 3.18 11.11
C GLU A 271 -3.94 2.26 12.14
N LYS A 272 -4.45 1.04 12.33
CA LYS A 272 -3.92 0.13 13.36
C LYS A 272 -2.66 -0.60 12.93
N TYR A 273 -2.51 -0.90 11.63
CA TYR A 273 -1.46 -1.81 11.16
C TYR A 273 -0.67 -1.24 9.98
N PHE A 274 -1.33 -0.81 8.89
CA PHE A 274 -0.63 -0.44 7.67
C PHE A 274 0.22 0.82 7.84
N LYS A 275 -0.33 1.88 8.45
CA LYS A 275 0.38 3.14 8.72
C LYS A 275 1.70 2.90 9.45
N ARG A 276 1.70 2.04 10.48
CA ARG A 276 2.89 1.70 11.28
C ARG A 276 3.97 0.95 10.50
N VAL A 277 3.60 0.11 9.54
CA VAL A 277 4.60 -0.58 8.72
C VAL A 277 5.16 0.32 7.60
N LEU A 278 4.59 1.51 7.38
CA LEU A 278 5.16 2.50 6.46
C LEU A 278 6.37 3.21 7.06
N ASP A 279 6.57 3.17 8.39
CA ASP A 279 7.76 3.71 9.08
C ASP A 279 9.06 3.17 8.50
N LYS A 280 9.05 1.92 8.02
CA LYS A 280 10.21 1.34 7.33
C LYS A 280 10.63 2.11 6.07
N PHE A 281 9.72 2.83 5.42
CA PHE A 281 10.04 3.69 4.26
C PHE A 281 10.60 5.04 4.70
N MET A 282 10.31 5.47 5.94
CA MET A 282 10.83 6.72 6.51
C MET A 282 12.30 6.57 6.92
N TYR A 283 12.64 5.44 7.56
CA TYR A 283 13.96 5.24 8.16
C TYR A 283 14.92 4.39 7.31
N ASN A 284 14.50 3.89 6.14
CA ASN A 284 15.40 3.23 5.18
C ASN A 284 16.19 4.26 4.35
N SER A 285 17.17 4.92 4.97
CA SER A 285 18.24 5.62 4.23
C SER A 285 19.58 5.78 4.98
N TYR A 286 19.92 4.92 5.96
CA TYR A 286 21.29 4.90 6.51
C TYR A 286 22.15 3.72 6.01
N ASP A 287 21.57 2.57 5.64
CA ASP A 287 22.34 1.40 5.19
C ASP A 287 22.62 1.35 3.68
N LYS A 288 22.48 2.47 2.95
CA LYS A 288 22.88 2.57 1.54
C LYS A 288 24.25 3.24 1.32
N TYR A 289 24.94 3.59 2.39
CA TYR A 289 26.26 4.24 2.35
C TYR A 289 27.32 3.52 3.21
N SER A 290 27.22 2.20 3.37
CA SER A 290 28.36 1.36 3.74
C SER A 290 29.05 0.88 2.46
N TRP A 291 30.09 1.63 2.07
CA TRP A 291 31.06 1.20 1.06
C TRP A 291 31.85 0.00 1.54
#